data_AF-A0A8H4VCB8-F1
#
_entry.id   AF-A0A8H4VCB8-F1
#
_cell.length_a   1.000
_cell.length_b   1.000
_cell.length_c   1.000
_cell.angle_alpha   90.00
_cell.angle_beta   90.00
_cell.angle_gamma   90.00
#
_symmetry.space_group_name_H-M   'P 1'
#
loop_
_entity.id
_entity.type
_entity.pdbx_description
1 polymer ?
#
loop_
_entity_poly.entity_id
_entity_poly.type
_entity_poly.pdbx_seq_one_letter_code
_entity_poly.pdbx_strand_id
1 'polypeptide(L)'
;MAKTLDGLLAYLVTIISCAGEHGCTVHELLKAICDSLAPCHPPQAAAHSQPDLAASTVWKWLVDRSDVSVGHQREYNRLSLTEILALPHIRIYISETTMWEVVTGHSVDPKRIPRSEWLLLLGIANSKSHGILQGDLGRLVDQDKRSVPKRTDSLAKKGYICKRTTLVRGTKTSKMWLRAFAPPLPQDYGDVQVPIADLNLPLYLLAENLDPVPWRIRWTGQDIDYTALATTILAVIKDWEVIRIRDLKAKLGVLGMRWQMKTVAKTCRYLNARGTLRRIKCRCWPPLAAKVAARQVVAATGVGAEAGDGSLLPFRQVEDHLQSILRSFCPPIVFEGVDVFPKRSQYWTLLFTRLNLLPKGVQKATTMIGIP
;
A
#
# COMPACT_ATOMS: atom_id res chain seq x y z
N MET A 1 12.68 -18.76 10.84
CA MET A 1 13.61 -19.81 10.37
C MET A 1 14.76 -20.02 11.38
N ALA A 2 14.45 -20.32 12.64
CA ALA A 2 15.40 -20.94 13.56
C ALA A 2 14.58 -21.71 14.59
N LYS A 3 14.61 -23.05 14.53
CA LYS A 3 14.03 -23.92 15.57
C LYS A 3 15.12 -24.57 16.44
N THR A 4 16.39 -24.29 16.14
CA THR A 4 17.59 -24.85 16.78
C THR A 4 18.62 -23.75 17.02
N LEU A 5 19.48 -23.94 18.03
CA LEU A 5 20.56 -23.01 18.37
C LEU A 5 21.50 -22.78 17.17
N ASP A 6 21.89 -23.84 16.46
CA ASP A 6 22.74 -23.73 15.27
C ASP A 6 22.11 -22.86 14.17
N GLY A 7 20.79 -22.96 14.00
CA GLY A 7 20.04 -22.13 13.06
C GLY A 7 20.07 -20.64 13.45
N LEU A 8 19.99 -20.35 14.75
CA LEU A 8 20.15 -18.98 15.26
C LEU A 8 21.58 -18.46 15.01
N LEU A 9 22.60 -19.25 15.33
CA LEU A 9 24.00 -18.86 15.14
C LEU A 9 24.31 -18.58 13.67
N ALA A 10 23.87 -19.46 12.75
CA ALA A 10 24.00 -19.26 11.32
C ALA A 10 23.26 -17.99 10.83
N TYR A 11 22.07 -17.72 11.38
CA TYR A 11 21.31 -16.51 11.08
C TYR A 11 22.03 -15.23 11.54
N LEU A 12 22.63 -15.23 12.73
CA LEU A 12 23.38 -14.08 13.26
C LEU A 12 24.63 -13.80 12.43
N VAL A 13 25.39 -14.84 12.08
CA VAL A 13 26.52 -14.72 11.13
C VAL A 13 26.03 -14.12 9.81
N THR A 14 24.87 -14.58 9.32
CA THR A 14 24.27 -14.03 8.09
C THR A 14 23.93 -12.54 8.22
N ILE A 15 23.35 -12.11 9.34
CA ILE A 15 23.04 -10.70 9.58
C ILE A 15 24.30 -9.84 9.55
N ILE A 16 25.37 -10.27 10.24
CA ILE A 16 26.62 -9.50 10.31
C ILE A 16 27.28 -9.43 8.93
N SER A 17 27.35 -10.55 8.20
CA SER A 17 27.86 -10.57 6.82
C SER A 17 27.08 -9.64 5.90
N CYS A 18 25.75 -9.57 6.05
CA CYS A 18 24.91 -8.71 5.23
C CYS A 18 25.06 -7.21 5.54
N ALA A 19 25.52 -6.84 6.73
CA ALA A 19 25.81 -5.44 7.07
C ALA A 19 27.05 -4.91 6.32
N GLY A 20 27.91 -5.82 5.85
CA GLY A 20 29.07 -5.51 5.03
C GLY A 20 30.10 -4.65 5.75
N GLU A 21 30.79 -3.79 5.00
CA GLU A 21 31.85 -2.90 5.49
C GLU A 21 31.36 -1.84 6.49
N HIS A 22 30.04 -1.61 6.59
CA HIS A 22 29.47 -0.68 7.56
C HIS A 22 29.35 -1.29 8.97
N GLY A 23 29.34 -2.63 9.05
CA GLY A 23 29.16 -3.37 10.29
C GLY A 23 27.75 -3.25 10.89
N CYS A 24 27.42 -4.21 11.76
CA CYS A 24 26.17 -4.26 12.49
C CYS A 24 26.33 -3.57 13.86
N THR A 25 25.32 -2.85 14.36
CA THR A 25 25.35 -2.38 15.75
C THR A 25 25.07 -3.51 16.74
N VAL A 26 25.57 -3.37 17.97
CA VAL A 26 25.24 -4.31 19.06
C VAL A 26 23.72 -4.38 19.29
N HIS A 27 23.02 -3.25 19.22
CA HIS A 27 21.57 -3.20 19.38
C HIS A 27 20.80 -3.96 18.29
N GLU A 28 21.22 -3.85 17.02
CA GLU A 28 20.61 -4.62 15.92
C GLU A 28 20.82 -6.13 16.11
N LEU A 29 22.01 -6.54 16.57
CA LEU A 29 22.30 -7.94 16.88
C LEU A 29 21.43 -8.45 18.03
N LEU A 30 21.33 -7.69 19.12
CA LEU A 30 20.50 -8.07 20.27
C LEU A 30 19.03 -8.17 19.91
N LYS A 31 18.53 -7.22 19.11
CA LYS A 31 17.17 -7.29 18.60
C LYS A 31 16.95 -8.59 17.83
N ALA A 32 17.89 -8.99 16.96
CA ALA A 32 17.78 -10.24 16.21
C ALA A 32 17.80 -11.49 17.11
N ILE A 33 18.58 -11.47 18.19
CA ILE A 33 18.59 -12.54 19.21
C ILE A 33 17.23 -12.60 19.91
N CYS A 34 16.73 -11.47 20.42
CA CYS A 34 15.44 -11.41 21.11
C CYS A 34 14.27 -11.82 20.20
N ASP A 35 14.22 -11.31 18.96
CA ASP A 35 13.18 -11.63 17.98
C ASP A 35 13.17 -13.14 17.64
N SER A 36 14.31 -13.82 17.77
CA SER A 36 14.44 -15.26 17.52
C SER A 36 14.13 -16.13 18.73
N LEU A 37 14.30 -15.60 19.94
CA LEU A 37 14.06 -16.29 21.22
C LEU A 37 12.65 -16.03 21.78
N ALA A 38 11.97 -14.99 21.34
CA ALA A 38 10.64 -14.62 21.82
C ALA A 38 9.59 -15.73 21.51
N PRO A 39 8.87 -16.24 22.52
CA PRO A 39 7.68 -17.06 22.30
C PRO A 39 6.56 -16.23 21.62
N CYS A 40 5.68 -16.88 20.85
CA CYS A 40 4.55 -16.27 20.13
C CYS A 40 3.44 -15.64 21.02
N HIS A 41 3.74 -14.95 22.12
CA HIS A 41 2.75 -14.31 22.99
C HIS A 41 2.85 -12.78 23.03
N PRO A 42 1.71 -12.06 23.20
CA PRO A 42 1.66 -10.61 23.07
C PRO A 42 2.40 -9.92 24.23
N PRO A 43 2.80 -8.65 24.04
CA PRO A 43 3.78 -8.00 24.89
C PRO A 43 3.16 -7.57 26.23
N GLN A 44 3.64 -8.16 27.33
CA GLN A 44 3.57 -7.50 28.63
C GLN A 44 4.78 -6.60 28.80
N ALA A 45 4.51 -5.36 29.17
CA ALA A 45 5.49 -4.31 29.37
C ALA A 45 6.42 -4.64 30.54
N ALA A 46 7.72 -4.74 30.25
CA ALA A 46 8.81 -4.58 31.21
C ALA A 46 10.02 -4.06 30.41
N ALA A 47 10.33 -2.76 30.46
CA ALA A 47 11.27 -2.17 31.42
C ALA A 47 12.67 -2.81 31.32
N HIS A 48 13.62 -2.03 30.77
CA HIS A 48 15.08 -2.11 30.87
C HIS A 48 15.58 -3.23 31.78
N SER A 49 15.67 -4.44 31.23
CA SER A 49 16.15 -5.61 31.93
C SER A 49 17.50 -5.99 31.35
N GLN A 50 18.44 -6.37 32.21
CA GLN A 50 19.77 -6.85 31.82
C GLN A 50 19.71 -7.84 30.65
N PRO A 51 20.77 -7.94 29.82
CA PRO A 51 20.83 -8.96 28.80
C PRO A 51 20.66 -10.35 29.44
N ASP A 52 19.63 -11.08 29.01
CA ASP A 52 19.34 -12.43 29.52
C ASP A 52 20.53 -13.38 29.31
N LEU A 53 20.62 -14.43 30.13
CA LEU A 53 21.68 -15.44 30.09
C LEU A 53 21.90 -15.98 28.67
N ALA A 54 20.81 -16.22 27.92
CA ALA A 54 20.86 -16.68 26.54
C ALA A 54 21.58 -15.68 25.61
N ALA A 55 21.29 -14.38 25.73
CA ALA A 55 21.95 -13.35 24.93
C ALA A 55 23.44 -13.26 25.28
N SER A 56 23.78 -13.40 26.56
CA SER A 56 25.18 -13.42 27.03
C SER A 56 25.95 -14.64 26.52
N THR A 57 25.34 -15.83 26.49
CA THR A 57 25.95 -17.04 25.92
C THR A 57 26.20 -16.90 24.42
N VAL A 58 25.21 -16.40 23.67
CA VAL A 58 25.33 -16.16 22.23
C VAL A 58 26.40 -15.11 21.94
N TRP A 59 26.45 -14.02 22.73
CA TRP A 59 27.49 -13.00 22.62
C TRP A 59 28.88 -13.59 22.79
N LYS A 60 29.11 -14.37 23.85
CA LYS A 60 30.40 -15.02 24.11
C LYS A 60 30.83 -15.89 22.93
N TRP A 61 29.93 -16.75 22.44
CA TRP A 61 30.20 -17.57 21.25
C TRP A 61 30.58 -16.72 20.04
N LEU A 62 29.89 -15.59 19.83
CA LEU A 62 30.10 -14.72 18.68
C LEU A 62 31.49 -14.05 18.70
N VAL A 63 31.90 -13.51 19.86
CA VAL A 63 33.17 -12.77 19.99
C VAL A 63 34.40 -13.70 20.04
N ASP A 64 34.20 -14.96 20.43
CA ASP A 64 35.23 -16.01 20.43
C ASP A 64 35.61 -16.45 19.00
N ARG A 65 34.78 -16.16 18.00
CA ARG A 65 35.09 -16.49 16.60
C ARG A 65 36.28 -15.69 16.07
N SER A 66 37.16 -16.35 15.33
CA SER A 66 38.32 -15.72 14.68
C SER A 66 37.94 -14.77 13.55
N ASP A 67 36.76 -14.97 12.94
CA ASP A 67 36.29 -14.17 11.82
C ASP A 67 35.37 -13.02 12.23
N VAL A 68 35.05 -12.84 13.52
CA VAL A 68 34.20 -11.75 14.03
C VAL A 68 35.01 -10.72 14.80
N SER A 69 34.88 -9.44 14.44
CA SER A 69 35.58 -8.32 15.09
C SER A 69 34.58 -7.32 15.67
N VAL A 70 34.74 -6.96 16.94
CA VAL A 70 33.99 -5.91 17.63
C VAL A 70 34.86 -4.67 17.76
N GLY A 71 34.44 -3.58 17.13
CA GLY A 71 35.27 -2.38 16.97
C GLY A 71 36.40 -2.56 15.95
N HIS A 72 37.35 -1.63 15.98
CA HIS A 72 38.50 -1.69 15.10
C HIS A 72 39.48 -2.74 15.64
N GLN A 73 39.97 -3.61 14.75
CA GLN A 73 41.00 -4.62 15.07
C GLN A 73 40.68 -5.51 16.30
N ARG A 74 39.39 -5.82 16.54
CA ARG A 74 38.93 -6.68 17.64
C ARG A 74 39.18 -6.11 19.05
N GLU A 75 39.39 -4.80 19.18
CA GLU A 75 39.73 -4.13 20.45
C GLU A 75 38.71 -4.39 21.58
N TYR A 76 37.44 -4.63 21.24
CA TYR A 76 36.37 -4.87 22.21
C TYR A 76 35.89 -6.33 22.29
N ASN A 77 36.52 -7.29 21.61
CA ASN A 77 36.08 -8.70 21.64
C ASN A 77 36.16 -9.33 23.04
N ARG A 78 36.92 -8.74 23.96
CA ARG A 78 37.06 -9.22 25.34
C ARG A 78 35.96 -8.74 26.27
N LEU A 79 35.18 -7.74 25.86
CA LEU A 79 34.14 -7.16 26.69
C LEU A 79 32.92 -8.08 26.77
N SER A 80 32.36 -8.16 27.97
CA SER A 80 31.05 -8.77 28.20
C SER A 80 29.94 -7.99 27.50
N LEU A 81 28.79 -8.63 27.35
CA LEU A 81 27.63 -8.00 26.72
C LEU A 81 27.15 -6.75 27.49
N THR A 82 27.29 -6.73 28.82
CA THR A 82 26.90 -5.58 29.63
C THR A 82 27.86 -4.40 29.42
N GLU A 83 29.17 -4.66 29.35
CA GLU A 83 30.18 -3.63 29.14
C GLU A 83 30.08 -3.01 27.75
N ILE A 84 29.88 -3.83 26.71
CA ILE A 84 29.78 -3.33 25.33
C ILE A 84 28.53 -2.47 25.12
N LEU A 85 27.44 -2.75 25.84
CA LEU A 85 26.20 -1.96 25.77
C LEU A 85 26.33 -0.58 26.42
N ALA A 86 27.28 -0.40 27.33
CA ALA A 86 27.58 0.90 27.92
C ALA A 86 28.38 1.81 26.97
N LEU A 87 28.97 1.25 25.90
CA LEU A 87 29.78 1.99 24.94
C LEU A 87 28.94 2.49 23.75
N PRO A 88 29.04 3.79 23.41
CA PRO A 88 28.32 4.33 22.27
C PRO A 88 28.96 3.90 20.93
N HIS A 89 28.12 3.67 19.92
CA HIS A 89 28.51 3.54 18.51
C HIS A 89 29.45 2.37 18.14
N ILE A 90 29.51 1.32 18.94
CA ILE A 90 30.30 0.13 18.59
C ILE A 90 29.65 -0.66 17.44
N ARG A 91 30.50 -1.08 16.50
CA ARG A 91 30.14 -1.88 15.33
C ARG A 91 30.79 -3.25 15.40
N ILE A 92 30.08 -4.23 14.86
CA ILE A 92 30.49 -5.62 14.75
C ILE A 92 30.67 -5.91 13.26
N TYR A 93 31.83 -6.48 12.93
CA TYR A 93 32.25 -6.82 11.59
C TYR A 93 32.52 -8.31 11.50
N ILE A 94 32.51 -8.81 10.27
CA ILE A 94 32.96 -10.15 9.96
C ILE A 94 34.06 -10.08 8.89
N SER A 95 34.91 -11.10 8.85
CA SER A 95 36.00 -11.20 7.88
C SER A 95 35.46 -11.12 6.45
N GLU A 96 36.26 -10.57 5.54
CA GLU A 96 35.88 -10.48 4.14
C GLU A 96 35.59 -11.87 3.55
N THR A 97 36.39 -12.87 3.89
CA THR A 97 36.20 -14.25 3.42
C THR A 97 34.83 -14.79 3.82
N THR A 98 34.47 -14.70 5.11
CA THR A 98 33.16 -15.17 5.58
C THR A 98 32.01 -14.35 4.99
N MET A 99 32.20 -13.04 4.82
CA MET A 99 31.21 -12.17 4.17
C MET A 99 30.92 -12.64 2.73
N TRP A 100 31.96 -12.92 1.94
CA TRP A 100 31.82 -13.45 0.59
C TRP A 100 31.13 -14.81 0.58
N GLU A 101 31.56 -15.73 1.42
CA GLU A 101 31.00 -17.08 1.50
C GLU A 101 29.51 -17.05 1.82
N VAL A 102 29.11 -16.22 2.79
CA VAL A 102 27.72 -16.11 3.22
C VAL A 102 26.85 -15.40 2.18
N VAL A 103 27.34 -14.33 1.56
CA VAL A 103 26.55 -13.53 0.61
C VAL A 103 26.46 -14.19 -0.77
N THR A 104 27.50 -14.92 -1.19
CA THR A 104 27.64 -15.45 -2.56
C THR A 104 27.62 -16.97 -2.65
N GLY A 105 27.91 -17.66 -1.54
CA GLY A 105 28.09 -19.11 -1.50
C GLY A 105 29.48 -19.58 -1.93
N HIS A 106 30.46 -18.68 -2.10
CA HIS A 106 31.83 -19.03 -2.48
C HIS A 106 32.86 -18.06 -1.89
N SER A 107 34.14 -18.44 -1.96
CA SER A 107 35.27 -17.61 -1.52
C SER A 107 35.40 -16.33 -2.36
N VAL A 108 36.26 -15.41 -1.88
CA VAL A 108 36.55 -14.12 -2.55
C VAL A 108 36.96 -14.34 -4.01
N ASP A 109 36.14 -13.85 -4.94
CA ASP A 109 36.40 -13.96 -6.38
C ASP A 109 36.03 -12.65 -7.11
N PRO A 110 36.97 -11.69 -7.18
CA PRO A 110 36.74 -10.41 -7.82
C PRO A 110 36.66 -10.51 -9.36
N LYS A 111 37.07 -11.63 -9.96
CA LYS A 111 36.92 -11.86 -11.41
C LYS A 111 35.47 -12.20 -11.73
N ARG A 112 34.82 -13.01 -10.88
CA ARG A 112 33.42 -13.39 -11.03
C ARG A 112 32.47 -12.26 -10.64
N ILE A 113 32.77 -11.52 -9.57
CA ILE A 113 31.98 -10.36 -9.12
C ILE A 113 32.91 -9.13 -9.01
N PRO A 114 32.97 -8.28 -10.03
CA PRO A 114 33.76 -7.04 -9.98
C PRO A 114 33.34 -6.15 -8.81
N ARG A 115 34.26 -5.35 -8.26
CA ARG A 115 34.03 -4.48 -7.09
C ARG A 115 32.73 -3.66 -7.18
N SER A 116 32.42 -3.14 -8.36
CA SER A 116 31.22 -2.32 -8.58
C SER A 116 29.91 -3.12 -8.47
N GLU A 117 29.91 -4.40 -8.83
CA GLU A 117 28.79 -5.33 -8.61
C GLU A 117 28.76 -5.81 -7.14
N TRP A 118 29.93 -6.05 -6.54
CA TRP A 118 30.04 -6.44 -5.13
C TRP A 118 29.41 -5.42 -4.19
N LEU A 119 29.66 -4.13 -4.41
CA LEU A 119 29.05 -3.05 -3.62
C LEU A 119 27.51 -3.02 -3.74
N LEU A 120 26.97 -3.28 -4.95
CA LEU A 120 25.53 -3.41 -5.13
C LEU A 120 24.99 -4.64 -4.40
N LEU A 121 25.72 -5.76 -4.44
CA LEU A 121 25.34 -6.98 -3.78
C LEU A 121 25.27 -6.81 -2.25
N LEU A 122 26.23 -6.12 -1.64
CA LEU A 122 26.20 -5.75 -0.23
C LEU A 122 25.02 -4.82 0.11
N GLY A 123 24.76 -3.82 -0.73
CA GLY A 123 23.59 -2.94 -0.55
C GLY A 123 22.25 -3.72 -0.60
N ILE A 124 22.16 -4.73 -1.46
CA ILE A 124 21.00 -5.63 -1.52
C ILE A 124 20.97 -6.54 -0.29
N ALA A 125 22.10 -7.11 0.13
CA ALA A 125 22.22 -7.97 1.30
C ALA A 125 21.73 -7.30 2.57
N ASN A 126 22.13 -6.03 2.78
CA ASN A 126 21.76 -5.26 3.96
C ASN A 126 20.23 -5.07 4.11
N SER A 127 19.49 -5.10 2.99
CA SER A 127 18.03 -5.00 2.99
C SER A 127 17.30 -6.30 3.40
N LYS A 128 18.01 -7.43 3.50
CA LYS A 128 17.52 -8.73 3.98
C LYS A 128 16.18 -9.11 3.33
N SER A 129 15.18 -9.54 4.12
CA SER A 129 13.84 -9.91 3.66
C SER A 129 13.01 -8.72 3.18
N HIS A 130 13.33 -7.50 3.63
CA HIS A 130 12.61 -6.30 3.18
C HIS A 130 12.87 -6.05 1.69
N GLY A 131 14.09 -6.32 1.22
CA GLY A 131 14.52 -6.05 -0.14
C GLY A 131 14.66 -4.55 -0.43
N ILE A 132 15.28 -4.21 -1.56
CA ILE A 132 15.55 -2.82 -1.95
C ILE A 132 15.03 -2.53 -3.36
N LEU A 133 14.57 -1.30 -3.58
CA LEU A 133 14.20 -0.85 -4.93
C LEU A 133 15.45 -0.45 -5.71
N GLN A 134 15.48 -0.73 -7.01
CA GLN A 134 16.63 -0.42 -7.87
C GLN A 134 17.05 1.05 -7.82
N GLY A 135 16.07 1.97 -7.73
CA GLY A 135 16.33 3.41 -7.64
C GLY A 135 16.96 3.84 -6.30
N ASP A 136 16.61 3.15 -5.22
CA ASP A 136 17.16 3.43 -3.88
C ASP A 136 18.53 2.77 -3.71
N LEU A 137 18.75 1.60 -4.31
CA LEU A 137 20.05 0.92 -4.33
C LEU A 137 21.15 1.80 -4.94
N GLY A 138 20.88 2.44 -6.07
CA GLY A 138 21.87 3.33 -6.71
C GLY A 138 22.27 4.51 -5.82
N ARG A 139 21.34 5.03 -5.01
CA ARG A 139 21.61 6.12 -4.05
C ARG A 139 22.36 5.60 -2.83
N LEU A 140 22.00 4.43 -2.33
CA LEU A 140 22.62 3.81 -1.16
C LEU A 140 24.10 3.55 -1.39
N VAL A 141 24.45 3.06 -2.58
CA VAL A 141 25.81 2.63 -2.92
C VAL A 141 26.60 3.75 -3.64
N ASP A 142 25.98 4.91 -3.83
CA ASP A 142 26.53 6.06 -4.57
C ASP A 142 27.12 5.68 -5.93
N GLN A 143 26.29 5.05 -6.77
CA GLN A 143 26.67 4.65 -8.11
C GLN A 143 25.78 5.30 -9.17
N ASP A 144 26.34 5.53 -10.36
CA ASP A 144 25.58 6.12 -11.47
C ASP A 144 24.31 5.30 -11.78
N LYS A 145 23.16 5.96 -11.63
CA LYS A 145 21.82 5.40 -11.87
C LYS A 145 21.66 4.76 -13.26
N ARG A 146 22.46 5.18 -14.25
CA ARG A 146 22.38 4.63 -15.63
C ARG A 146 23.04 3.26 -15.75
N SER A 147 24.01 2.94 -14.88
CA SER A 147 24.78 1.69 -14.93
C SER A 147 24.28 0.64 -13.94
N VAL A 148 23.51 1.02 -12.92
CA VAL A 148 22.89 0.10 -11.95
C VAL A 148 22.00 -0.96 -12.62
N PRO A 149 21.11 -0.64 -13.59
CA PRO A 149 20.26 -1.64 -14.23
C PRO A 149 21.08 -2.80 -14.81
N LYS A 150 22.06 -2.50 -15.66
CA LYS A 150 22.95 -3.48 -16.32
C LYS A 150 23.66 -4.40 -15.31
N ARG A 151 24.13 -3.83 -14.20
CA ARG A 151 24.85 -4.59 -13.16
C ARG A 151 23.93 -5.45 -12.31
N THR A 152 22.75 -4.95 -11.96
CA THR A 152 21.73 -5.77 -11.28
C THR A 152 21.21 -6.90 -12.17
N ASP A 153 21.10 -6.68 -13.49
CA ASP A 153 20.75 -7.75 -14.45
C ASP A 153 21.85 -8.82 -14.53
N SER A 154 23.12 -8.41 -14.53
CA SER A 154 24.28 -9.32 -14.45
C SER A 154 24.24 -10.17 -13.17
N LEU A 155 24.05 -9.55 -12.00
CA LEU A 155 23.93 -10.25 -10.71
C LEU A 155 22.74 -11.22 -10.68
N ALA A 156 21.60 -10.85 -11.25
CA ALA A 156 20.44 -11.72 -11.34
C ALA A 156 20.70 -12.91 -12.28
N LYS A 157 21.32 -12.67 -13.44
CA LYS A 157 21.71 -13.72 -14.40
C LYS A 157 22.71 -14.70 -13.79
N LYS A 158 23.66 -14.22 -12.99
CA LYS A 158 24.62 -15.07 -12.25
C LYS A 158 23.96 -15.83 -11.09
N GLY A 159 22.73 -15.47 -10.72
CA GLY A 159 21.93 -16.17 -9.73
C GLY A 159 22.09 -15.69 -8.29
N TYR A 160 22.82 -14.61 -8.03
CA TYR A 160 23.02 -14.11 -6.66
C TYR A 160 21.79 -13.42 -6.08
N ILE A 161 21.02 -12.74 -6.93
CA ILE A 161 19.85 -11.96 -6.51
C ILE A 161 18.58 -12.40 -7.21
N CYS A 162 17.46 -12.22 -6.53
CA CYS A 162 16.14 -12.29 -7.14
C CYS A 162 15.67 -10.88 -7.46
N LYS A 163 15.28 -10.64 -8.71
CA LYS A 163 14.79 -9.35 -9.20
C LYS A 163 13.33 -9.50 -9.65
N ARG A 164 12.42 -8.72 -9.07
CA ARG A 164 10.99 -8.74 -9.41
C ARG A 164 10.51 -7.36 -9.80
N THR A 165 9.72 -7.27 -10.87
CA THR A 165 9.08 -6.01 -11.24
C THR A 165 7.97 -5.69 -10.24
N THR A 166 7.98 -4.47 -9.73
CA THR A 166 6.97 -3.90 -8.86
C THR A 166 6.57 -2.51 -9.37
N LEU A 167 5.36 -2.08 -9.05
CA LEU A 167 4.86 -0.77 -9.45
C LEU A 167 4.92 0.16 -8.24
N VAL A 168 5.97 0.98 -8.18
CA VAL A 168 6.15 1.95 -7.10
C VAL A 168 5.90 3.34 -7.64
N ARG A 169 5.05 4.10 -6.97
CA ARG A 169 4.68 5.46 -7.37
C ARG A 169 4.11 5.59 -8.79
N GLY A 170 3.53 4.51 -9.32
CA GLY A 170 3.02 4.45 -10.69
C GLY A 170 4.11 4.37 -11.77
N THR A 171 5.34 4.04 -11.38
CA THR A 171 6.47 3.71 -12.25
C THR A 171 6.86 2.26 -12.04
N LYS A 172 6.92 1.47 -13.12
CA LYS A 172 7.44 0.10 -13.05
C LYS A 172 8.93 0.18 -12.68
N THR A 173 9.29 -0.42 -11.56
CA THR A 173 10.67 -0.53 -11.09
C THR A 173 10.93 -1.96 -10.64
N SER A 174 12.18 -2.31 -10.38
CA SER A 174 12.49 -3.63 -9.83
C SER A 174 12.78 -3.54 -8.34
N LYS A 175 12.22 -4.47 -7.58
CA LYS A 175 12.61 -4.75 -6.20
C LYS A 175 13.47 -6.01 -6.19
N MET A 176 14.51 -6.01 -5.36
CA MET A 176 15.50 -7.08 -5.34
C MET A 176 15.92 -7.47 -3.93
N TRP A 177 16.30 -8.74 -3.83
CA TRP A 177 16.73 -9.42 -2.61
C TRP A 177 17.92 -10.32 -2.96
N LEU A 178 18.75 -10.66 -1.97
CA LEU A 178 19.55 -11.88 -2.10
C LEU A 178 18.62 -13.07 -2.29
N ARG A 179 19.06 -14.08 -3.05
CA ARG A 179 18.26 -15.27 -3.32
C ARG A 179 17.71 -15.91 -2.05
N ALA A 180 18.51 -16.00 -0.99
CA ALA A 180 18.12 -16.58 0.30
C ALA A 180 17.03 -15.79 1.04
N PHE A 181 16.89 -14.50 0.78
CA PHE A 181 15.90 -13.63 1.44
C PHE A 181 14.70 -13.30 0.57
N ALA A 182 14.70 -13.74 -0.69
CA ALA A 182 13.61 -13.50 -1.60
C ALA A 182 12.33 -14.16 -1.03
N PRO A 183 11.22 -13.42 -0.88
CA PRO A 183 9.94 -14.03 -0.52
C PRO A 183 9.62 -15.15 -1.51
N PRO A 184 8.93 -16.24 -1.14
CA PRO A 184 8.50 -17.24 -2.11
C PRO A 184 7.77 -16.55 -3.27
N LEU A 185 7.98 -17.05 -4.49
CA LEU A 185 7.18 -16.58 -5.61
C LEU A 185 5.72 -16.87 -5.27
N PRO A 186 4.80 -15.89 -5.37
CA PRO A 186 3.41 -16.23 -5.61
C PRO A 186 3.43 -17.13 -6.85
N GLN A 187 2.90 -18.35 -6.73
CA GLN A 187 2.83 -19.33 -7.83
C GLN A 187 2.44 -18.62 -9.12
N ASP A 188 3.09 -19.02 -10.21
CA ASP A 188 2.92 -18.44 -11.54
C ASP A 188 1.45 -18.14 -11.83
N TYR A 189 1.20 -16.99 -12.44
CA TYR A 189 -0.11 -16.46 -12.82
C TYR A 189 -0.81 -17.29 -13.93
N GLY A 190 -0.74 -18.61 -13.85
CA GLY A 190 -1.60 -19.55 -14.56
C GLY A 190 -2.51 -20.25 -13.56
N ASP A 191 -3.81 -20.00 -13.67
CA ASP A 191 -4.89 -20.80 -13.06
C ASP A 191 -5.12 -20.81 -11.54
N VAL A 192 -4.49 -19.94 -10.75
CA VAL A 192 -5.06 -19.62 -9.44
C VAL A 192 -6.00 -18.45 -9.63
N GLN A 193 -7.32 -18.69 -9.51
CA GLN A 193 -8.25 -17.63 -9.16
C GLN A 193 -7.66 -16.97 -7.92
N VAL A 194 -7.03 -15.80 -8.09
CA VAL A 194 -6.65 -14.93 -6.98
C VAL A 194 -7.87 -14.92 -6.09
N PRO A 195 -7.77 -15.35 -4.81
CA PRO A 195 -8.91 -15.27 -3.91
C PRO A 195 -9.40 -13.84 -4.04
N ILE A 196 -10.58 -13.67 -4.62
CA ILE A 196 -11.24 -12.37 -4.75
C ILE A 196 -11.10 -11.85 -3.34
N ALA A 197 -10.25 -10.82 -3.16
CA ALA A 197 -9.99 -10.29 -1.83
C ALA A 197 -11.38 -10.09 -1.25
N ASP A 198 -11.67 -10.75 -0.13
CA ASP A 198 -13.00 -10.82 0.49
C ASP A 198 -13.32 -9.43 1.06
N LEU A 199 -13.38 -8.48 0.13
CA LEU A 199 -13.95 -7.18 0.23
C LEU A 199 -15.43 -7.51 0.28
N ASN A 200 -15.89 -7.84 1.47
CA ASN A 200 -17.29 -7.66 1.79
C ASN A 200 -17.59 -6.20 1.43
N LEU A 201 -18.23 -6.01 0.28
CA LEU A 201 -18.58 -4.75 -0.37
C LEU A 201 -20.07 -4.50 -0.13
N PRO A 202 -20.54 -4.39 1.13
CA PRO A 202 -21.96 -4.25 1.35
C PRO A 202 -22.40 -2.88 0.81
N LEU A 203 -23.56 -2.89 0.14
CA LEU A 203 -24.12 -1.74 -0.57
C LEU A 203 -24.22 -0.48 0.31
N TYR A 204 -24.53 -0.65 1.61
CA TYR A 204 -24.63 0.45 2.56
C TYR A 204 -23.30 1.22 2.71
N LEU A 205 -22.16 0.52 2.83
CA LEU A 205 -20.85 1.17 2.97
C LEU A 205 -20.42 1.92 1.71
N LEU A 206 -20.88 1.48 0.54
CA LEU A 206 -20.50 2.05 -0.74
C LEU A 206 -21.36 3.25 -1.12
N ALA A 207 -22.68 3.20 -0.91
CA ALA A 207 -23.63 4.16 -1.49
C ALA A 207 -24.36 5.07 -0.49
N GLU A 208 -24.34 4.77 0.81
CA GLU A 208 -25.12 5.51 1.81
C GLU A 208 -24.59 6.94 2.05
N ASN A 209 -23.27 7.10 2.07
CA ASN A 209 -22.60 8.37 2.35
C ASN A 209 -21.30 8.54 1.54
N LEU A 210 -20.70 9.73 1.64
CA LEU A 210 -19.41 10.05 1.00
C LEU A 210 -18.19 9.74 1.90
N ASP A 211 -18.40 9.08 3.04
CA ASP A 211 -17.33 8.80 3.97
C ASP A 211 -16.34 7.78 3.40
N PRO A 212 -15.04 7.93 3.70
CA PRO A 212 -14.02 7.05 3.17
C PRO A 212 -14.30 5.58 3.49
N VAL A 213 -14.10 4.69 2.52
CA VAL A 213 -14.25 3.25 2.74
C VAL A 213 -13.32 2.76 3.87
N PRO A 214 -13.76 1.80 4.71
CA PRO A 214 -12.98 1.36 5.87
C PRO A 214 -11.60 0.79 5.51
N TRP A 215 -11.51 0.03 4.41
CA TRP A 215 -10.28 -0.62 3.95
C TRP A 215 -9.36 0.28 3.10
N ARG A 216 -9.54 1.60 3.12
CA ARG A 216 -8.71 2.56 2.36
C ARG A 216 -7.21 2.43 2.62
N ILE A 217 -6.82 1.89 3.77
CA ILE A 217 -5.43 1.71 4.18
C ILE A 217 -4.60 0.92 3.14
N ARG A 218 -5.25 0.06 2.36
CA ARG A 218 -4.63 -0.75 1.28
C ARG A 218 -4.05 0.07 0.12
N TRP A 219 -4.40 1.35 0.01
CA TRP A 219 -3.87 2.25 -1.03
C TRP A 219 -3.58 3.67 -0.54
N THR A 220 -3.80 3.97 0.73
CA THR A 220 -3.36 5.23 1.35
C THR A 220 -1.96 5.12 1.98
N GLY A 221 -1.40 3.91 2.07
CA GLY A 221 -0.07 3.62 2.63
C GLY A 221 1.11 3.98 1.72
N GLN A 222 2.26 3.34 1.98
CA GLN A 222 3.50 3.52 1.19
C GLN A 222 3.43 2.82 -0.19
N ASP A 223 2.59 1.81 -0.29
CA ASP A 223 2.28 1.00 -1.45
C ASP A 223 0.78 1.07 -1.80
N ILE A 224 0.44 0.69 -3.03
CA ILE A 224 -0.94 0.70 -3.54
C ILE A 224 -1.29 -0.71 -4.01
N ASP A 225 -2.24 -1.34 -3.33
CA ASP A 225 -2.90 -2.53 -3.84
C ASP A 225 -3.83 -2.15 -5.00
N TYR A 226 -3.36 -2.34 -6.22
CA TYR A 226 -4.09 -2.01 -7.45
C TYR A 226 -5.36 -2.85 -7.62
N THR A 227 -5.38 -4.09 -7.15
CA THR A 227 -6.53 -4.98 -7.26
C THR A 227 -7.64 -4.48 -6.36
N ALA A 228 -7.36 -4.30 -5.07
CA ALA A 228 -8.36 -3.77 -4.13
C ALA A 228 -8.83 -2.36 -4.52
N LEU A 229 -7.92 -1.51 -5.02
CA LEU A 229 -8.26 -0.18 -5.50
C LEU A 229 -9.18 -0.21 -6.73
N ALA A 230 -8.87 -1.02 -7.75
CA ALA A 230 -9.67 -1.12 -8.97
C ALA A 230 -11.06 -1.74 -8.68
N THR A 231 -11.10 -2.79 -7.88
CA THR A 231 -12.37 -3.43 -7.46
C THR A 231 -13.25 -2.45 -6.70
N THR A 232 -12.68 -1.69 -5.74
CA THR A 232 -13.45 -0.69 -4.99
C THR A 232 -13.92 0.46 -5.89
N ILE A 233 -13.08 0.93 -6.83
CA ILE A 233 -13.48 1.95 -7.82
C ILE A 233 -14.70 1.47 -8.61
N LEU A 234 -14.68 0.25 -9.13
CA LEU A 234 -15.79 -0.30 -9.91
C LEU A 234 -17.04 -0.47 -9.06
N ALA A 235 -16.92 -0.98 -7.83
CA ALA A 235 -18.04 -1.16 -6.92
C ALA A 235 -18.71 0.18 -6.56
N VAL A 236 -17.91 1.19 -6.19
CA VAL A 236 -18.42 2.55 -5.92
C VAL A 236 -19.12 3.14 -7.15
N ILE A 237 -18.52 3.05 -8.34
CA ILE A 237 -19.16 3.61 -9.54
C ILE A 237 -20.44 2.84 -9.90
N LYS A 238 -20.45 1.50 -9.71
CA LYS A 238 -21.63 0.67 -9.95
C LYS A 238 -22.79 1.10 -9.07
N ASP A 239 -22.56 1.33 -7.78
CA ASP A 239 -23.64 1.61 -6.83
C ASP A 239 -24.10 3.08 -6.85
N TRP A 240 -23.18 4.00 -7.16
CA TRP A 240 -23.55 5.40 -7.38
C TRP A 240 -24.11 5.64 -8.78
N GLU A 241 -23.92 4.70 -9.71
CA GLU A 241 -24.13 4.74 -11.18
C GLU A 241 -23.29 5.82 -11.89
N VAL A 242 -23.16 6.96 -11.22
CA VAL A 242 -22.61 8.22 -11.71
C VAL A 242 -22.01 8.99 -10.53
N ILE A 243 -20.69 9.20 -10.53
CA ILE A 243 -19.97 9.92 -9.46
C ILE A 243 -18.99 10.95 -10.00
N ARG A 244 -18.85 12.09 -9.30
CA ARG A 244 -17.82 13.11 -9.59
C ARG A 244 -16.45 12.58 -9.21
N ILE A 245 -15.40 12.84 -10.00
CA ILE A 245 -14.04 12.37 -9.68
C ILE A 245 -13.54 12.87 -8.32
N ARG A 246 -13.96 14.06 -7.89
CA ARG A 246 -13.64 14.62 -6.58
C ARG A 246 -14.27 13.78 -5.46
N ASP A 247 -15.52 13.41 -5.62
CA ASP A 247 -16.29 12.63 -4.65
C ASP A 247 -15.83 11.18 -4.62
N LEU A 248 -15.47 10.61 -5.77
CA LEU A 248 -14.81 9.30 -5.84
C LEU A 248 -13.48 9.32 -5.05
N LYS A 249 -12.68 10.38 -5.18
CA LYS A 249 -11.45 10.53 -4.40
C LYS A 249 -11.70 10.70 -2.90
N ALA A 250 -12.79 11.38 -2.52
CA ALA A 250 -13.22 11.49 -1.12
C ALA A 250 -13.63 10.12 -0.55
N LYS A 251 -14.49 9.37 -1.27
CA LYS A 251 -14.94 8.03 -0.90
C LYS A 251 -13.79 7.01 -0.83
N LEU A 252 -12.77 7.15 -1.68
CA LEU A 252 -11.55 6.34 -1.60
C LEU A 252 -10.57 6.80 -0.51
N GLY A 253 -10.85 7.91 0.18
CA GLY A 253 -9.99 8.47 1.22
C GLY A 253 -8.65 9.03 0.72
N VAL A 254 -8.54 9.36 -0.57
CA VAL A 254 -7.29 9.86 -1.19
C VAL A 254 -7.32 11.37 -1.44
N LEU A 255 -8.37 12.08 -1.03
CA LEU A 255 -8.47 13.52 -1.25
C LEU A 255 -7.32 14.25 -0.52
N GLY A 256 -6.58 15.10 -1.24
CA GLY A 256 -5.37 15.76 -0.73
C GLY A 256 -4.06 14.98 -0.92
N MET A 257 -4.13 13.66 -1.16
CA MET A 257 -2.96 12.81 -1.37
C MET A 257 -2.51 12.85 -2.83
N ARG A 258 -1.63 13.79 -3.19
CA ARG A 258 -1.25 14.10 -4.59
C ARG A 258 -0.87 12.87 -5.42
N TRP A 259 -0.08 11.95 -4.87
CA TRP A 259 0.37 10.77 -5.60
C TRP A 259 -0.75 9.73 -5.76
N GLN A 260 -1.47 9.42 -4.70
CA GLN A 260 -2.59 8.48 -4.69
C GLN A 260 -3.72 8.98 -5.61
N MET A 261 -4.02 10.28 -5.60
CA MET A 261 -4.96 10.90 -6.55
C MET A 261 -4.54 10.73 -8.02
N LYS A 262 -3.23 10.81 -8.32
CA LYS A 262 -2.71 10.53 -9.66
C LYS A 262 -2.90 9.06 -10.01
N THR A 263 -2.70 8.14 -9.07
CA THR A 263 -2.94 6.71 -9.26
C THR A 263 -4.40 6.42 -9.56
N VAL A 264 -5.34 6.96 -8.77
CA VAL A 264 -6.80 6.83 -9.04
C VAL A 264 -7.16 7.36 -10.43
N ALA A 265 -6.63 8.51 -10.83
CA ALA A 265 -6.87 9.06 -12.17
C ALA A 265 -6.29 8.19 -13.30
N LYS A 266 -5.14 7.55 -13.08
CA LYS A 266 -4.57 6.58 -14.03
C LYS A 266 -5.43 5.31 -14.11
N THR A 267 -5.84 4.75 -12.97
CA THR A 267 -6.72 3.56 -12.92
C THR A 267 -8.05 3.83 -13.60
N CYS A 268 -8.67 4.99 -13.35
CA CYS A 268 -9.91 5.38 -14.05
C CYS A 268 -9.70 5.53 -15.57
N ARG A 269 -8.55 6.05 -16.02
CA ARG A 269 -8.22 6.14 -17.47
C ARG A 269 -8.05 4.76 -18.09
N TYR A 270 -7.37 3.87 -17.39
CA TYR A 270 -7.17 2.49 -17.81
C TYR A 270 -8.49 1.74 -17.95
N LEU A 271 -9.36 1.80 -16.93
CA LEU A 271 -10.70 1.20 -16.98
C LEU A 271 -11.57 1.80 -18.08
N ASN A 272 -11.44 3.11 -18.34
CA ASN A 272 -12.14 3.78 -19.44
C ASN A 272 -11.69 3.27 -20.82
N ALA A 273 -10.38 3.11 -21.01
CA ALA A 273 -9.83 2.60 -22.26
C ALA A 273 -10.26 1.16 -22.55
N ARG A 274 -10.57 0.37 -21.52
CA ARG A 274 -11.10 -1.00 -21.63
C ARG A 274 -12.62 -1.07 -21.73
N GLY A 275 -13.31 0.08 -21.76
CA GLY A 275 -14.77 0.13 -21.80
C GLY A 275 -15.47 -0.30 -20.51
N THR A 276 -14.74 -0.54 -19.41
CA THR A 276 -15.31 -0.96 -18.12
C THR A 276 -16.00 0.21 -17.40
N LEU A 277 -15.57 1.43 -17.67
CA LEU A 277 -16.24 2.66 -17.23
C LEU A 277 -16.23 3.70 -18.33
N ARG A 278 -17.10 4.69 -18.27
CA ARG A 278 -17.21 5.77 -19.26
C ARG A 278 -16.99 7.12 -18.61
N ARG A 279 -15.95 7.84 -19.03
CA ARG A 279 -15.74 9.22 -18.54
C ARG A 279 -16.58 10.22 -19.34
N ILE A 280 -17.39 11.02 -18.66
CA ILE A 280 -18.20 12.08 -19.26
C ILE A 280 -17.72 13.43 -18.72
N LYS A 281 -17.89 14.50 -19.51
CA LYS A 281 -17.68 15.89 -19.07
C LYS A 281 -19.05 16.55 -18.98
N CYS A 282 -19.35 17.22 -17.87
CA CYS A 282 -20.59 17.97 -17.70
C CYS A 282 -20.27 19.37 -17.16
N ARG A 283 -21.03 20.38 -17.60
CA ARG A 283 -20.79 21.79 -17.26
C ARG A 283 -21.46 22.21 -15.94
N CYS A 284 -22.47 21.48 -15.49
CA CYS A 284 -23.20 21.76 -14.25
C CYS A 284 -23.80 20.47 -13.66
N TRP A 285 -23.51 20.19 -12.39
CA TRP A 285 -24.09 19.06 -11.64
C TRP A 285 -24.58 19.57 -10.28
N PRO A 286 -25.81 19.22 -9.84
CA PRO A 286 -26.30 19.61 -8.53
C PRO A 286 -25.43 18.99 -7.42
N PRO A 287 -25.23 19.66 -6.27
CA PRO A 287 -24.43 19.12 -5.17
C PRO A 287 -24.91 17.72 -4.77
N LEU A 288 -24.00 16.74 -4.63
CA LEU A 288 -24.36 15.34 -4.34
C LEU A 288 -25.20 15.19 -3.05
N ALA A 289 -25.08 16.12 -2.10
CA ALA A 289 -25.93 16.22 -0.91
C ALA A 289 -27.43 16.28 -1.27
N ALA A 290 -27.80 16.94 -2.37
CA ALA A 290 -29.19 17.00 -2.85
C ALA A 290 -29.68 15.65 -3.42
N LYS A 291 -28.78 14.83 -3.99
CA LYS A 291 -29.13 13.48 -4.49
C LYS A 291 -29.19 12.44 -3.39
N VAL A 292 -28.28 12.51 -2.41
CA VAL A 292 -28.33 11.64 -1.23
C VAL A 292 -29.57 11.95 -0.40
N ALA A 293 -29.89 13.24 -0.19
CA ALA A 293 -31.14 13.66 0.44
C ALA A 293 -32.36 13.18 -0.36
N ALA A 294 -32.36 13.30 -1.70
CA ALA A 294 -33.47 12.79 -2.52
C ALA A 294 -33.62 11.26 -2.45
N ARG A 295 -32.52 10.49 -2.43
CA ARG A 295 -32.56 9.02 -2.27
C ARG A 295 -33.03 8.61 -0.86
N GLN A 296 -32.58 9.29 0.18
CA GLN A 296 -33.03 9.05 1.56
C GLN A 296 -34.50 9.42 1.76
N VAL A 297 -34.97 10.50 1.12
CA VAL A 297 -36.40 10.87 1.10
C VAL A 297 -37.23 9.81 0.37
N VAL A 298 -36.81 9.34 -0.80
CA VAL A 298 -37.51 8.29 -1.57
C VAL A 298 -37.54 6.95 -0.82
N ALA A 299 -36.48 6.60 -0.10
CA ALA A 299 -36.45 5.41 0.75
C ALA A 299 -37.34 5.55 2.02
N ALA A 300 -37.52 6.77 2.52
CA ALA A 300 -38.35 7.05 3.70
C ALA A 300 -39.85 7.21 3.36
N THR A 301 -40.20 7.67 2.15
CA THR A 301 -41.59 7.85 1.72
C THR A 301 -42.15 6.60 1.04
N GLY A 302 -42.07 5.42 1.66
CA GLY A 302 -42.77 4.24 1.16
C GLY A 302 -44.28 4.51 1.05
N VAL A 303 -44.75 4.97 -0.12
CA VAL A 303 -46.13 5.36 -0.34
C VAL A 303 -46.69 4.55 -1.49
N GLY A 304 -47.30 3.42 -1.12
CA GLY A 304 -48.52 3.00 -1.77
C GLY A 304 -49.58 4.05 -1.46
N ALA A 305 -50.10 4.70 -2.50
CA ALA A 305 -51.33 5.45 -2.45
C ALA A 305 -52.27 4.81 -3.48
N GLU A 306 -53.22 4.03 -2.99
CA GLU A 306 -54.41 3.68 -3.76
C GLU A 306 -55.22 4.95 -4.03
N ALA A 307 -55.60 5.16 -5.30
CA ALA A 307 -56.94 5.59 -5.69
C ALA A 307 -57.07 5.55 -7.22
N GLY A 308 -58.05 4.80 -7.71
CA GLY A 308 -58.83 5.17 -8.89
C GLY A 308 -58.39 4.63 -10.25
N ASP A 309 -58.77 3.37 -10.49
CA ASP A 309 -59.36 2.80 -11.72
C ASP A 309 -58.79 3.14 -13.12
N GLY A 310 -58.58 2.09 -13.93
CA GLY A 310 -58.49 2.19 -15.39
C GLY A 310 -57.15 1.81 -16.04
N SER A 311 -56.77 0.53 -15.96
CA SER A 311 -55.85 -0.18 -16.88
C SER A 311 -54.45 0.42 -17.11
N LEU A 312 -53.46 -0.06 -16.35
CA LEU A 312 -52.04 0.01 -16.69
C LEU A 312 -51.41 -1.36 -16.44
N LEU A 313 -50.68 -1.87 -17.43
CA LEU A 313 -49.93 -3.13 -17.35
C LEU A 313 -49.04 -3.14 -16.10
N PRO A 314 -48.89 -4.27 -15.39
CA PRO A 314 -48.21 -4.31 -14.11
C PRO A 314 -46.74 -3.87 -14.24
N PHE A 315 -46.36 -2.88 -13.43
CA PHE A 315 -45.06 -2.20 -13.39
C PHE A 315 -43.86 -3.16 -13.39
N ARG A 316 -44.00 -4.35 -12.80
CA ARG A 316 -42.98 -5.42 -12.83
C ARG A 316 -42.62 -5.88 -14.24
N GLN A 317 -43.57 -5.92 -15.16
CA GLN A 317 -43.33 -6.41 -16.53
C GLN A 317 -42.62 -5.37 -17.39
N VAL A 318 -42.81 -4.07 -17.11
CA VAL A 318 -42.09 -2.96 -17.74
C VAL A 318 -40.70 -2.81 -17.13
N GLU A 319 -40.56 -3.02 -15.82
CA GLU A 319 -39.29 -2.98 -15.11
C GLU A 319 -38.39 -4.17 -15.45
N ASP A 320 -38.93 -5.37 -15.61
CA ASP A 320 -38.18 -6.55 -16.09
C ASP A 320 -37.76 -6.40 -17.57
N HIS A 321 -38.60 -5.77 -18.41
CA HIS A 321 -38.26 -5.49 -19.81
C HIS A 321 -37.20 -4.38 -19.94
N LEU A 322 -37.29 -3.32 -19.14
CA LEU A 322 -36.28 -2.26 -19.07
C LEU A 322 -34.97 -2.74 -18.43
N GLN A 323 -35.02 -3.58 -17.39
CA GLN A 323 -33.82 -4.19 -16.82
C GLN A 323 -33.17 -5.19 -17.78
N SER A 324 -33.93 -5.92 -18.60
CA SER A 324 -33.40 -6.78 -19.67
C SER A 324 -32.71 -5.97 -20.78
N ILE A 325 -33.25 -4.79 -21.12
CA ILE A 325 -32.65 -3.84 -22.09
C ILE A 325 -31.43 -3.14 -21.49
N LEU A 326 -31.45 -2.77 -20.21
CA LEU A 326 -30.33 -2.11 -19.51
C LEU A 326 -29.18 -3.08 -19.18
N ARG A 327 -29.45 -4.38 -19.01
CA ARG A 327 -28.42 -5.42 -18.86
C ARG A 327 -27.69 -5.73 -20.17
N SER A 328 -28.25 -5.39 -21.33
CA SER A 328 -27.63 -5.66 -22.63
C SER A 328 -26.82 -4.49 -23.22
N PHE A 329 -27.00 -3.25 -22.73
CA PHE A 329 -26.26 -2.09 -23.26
C PHE A 329 -26.04 -0.98 -22.21
N CYS A 330 -24.92 -1.00 -21.47
CA CYS A 330 -23.98 0.14 -21.26
C CYS A 330 -23.09 -0.01 -20.01
N PRO A 331 -21.79 0.36 -20.10
CA PRO A 331 -20.90 0.41 -18.93
C PRO A 331 -21.11 1.67 -18.05
N PRO A 332 -20.78 1.59 -16.74
CA PRO A 332 -21.01 2.65 -15.74
C PRO A 332 -20.14 3.93 -15.94
N ILE A 333 -20.56 5.10 -15.42
CA ILE A 333 -20.08 6.43 -15.84
C ILE A 333 -19.30 7.20 -14.73
N VAL A 334 -18.21 7.91 -15.08
CA VAL A 334 -17.37 8.75 -14.20
C VAL A 334 -17.23 10.18 -14.76
N PHE A 335 -17.25 11.24 -13.93
CA PHE A 335 -17.14 12.63 -14.41
C PHE A 335 -15.84 13.35 -14.05
N GLU A 336 -15.32 14.19 -14.96
CA GLU A 336 -14.24 15.15 -14.70
C GLU A 336 -14.80 16.59 -14.74
N GLY A 337 -14.88 17.26 -13.59
CA GLY A 337 -15.33 18.65 -13.49
C GLY A 337 -14.15 19.60 -13.26
N VAL A 338 -14.14 20.73 -13.97
CA VAL A 338 -13.22 21.85 -13.73
C VAL A 338 -13.93 22.83 -12.79
N ASP A 339 -13.42 22.99 -11.58
CA ASP A 339 -13.92 23.99 -10.62
C ASP A 339 -13.52 25.39 -11.13
N VAL A 340 -14.47 26.12 -11.72
CA VAL A 340 -14.44 27.58 -11.78
C VAL A 340 -15.79 28.07 -11.28
N PHE A 341 -15.80 28.61 -10.06
CA PHE A 341 -16.94 29.37 -9.55
C PHE A 341 -16.96 30.75 -10.22
N PRO A 342 -18.10 31.18 -10.76
CA PRO A 342 -18.51 32.56 -10.56
C PRO A 342 -19.87 32.63 -9.83
N LYS A 343 -19.97 33.65 -8.98
CA LYS A 343 -21.13 34.07 -8.20
C LYS A 343 -22.44 33.94 -8.98
N ARG A 344 -23.41 33.16 -8.49
CA ARG A 344 -24.87 33.43 -8.59
C ARG A 344 -25.67 32.46 -7.72
N SER A 345 -25.88 32.88 -6.47
CA SER A 345 -26.75 32.26 -5.46
C SER A 345 -28.25 32.56 -5.67
N GLN A 346 -28.64 33.19 -6.78
CA GLN A 346 -30.00 33.77 -6.91
C GLN A 346 -31.01 32.90 -7.69
N TYR A 347 -30.60 31.79 -8.32
CA TYR A 347 -31.52 30.96 -9.11
C TYR A 347 -32.22 29.86 -8.29
N TRP A 348 -31.67 29.44 -7.16
CA TRP A 348 -32.20 28.31 -6.39
C TRP A 348 -33.45 28.68 -5.57
N THR A 349 -33.53 29.90 -5.04
CA THR A 349 -34.72 30.38 -4.32
C THR A 349 -35.94 30.53 -5.24
N LEU A 350 -35.74 30.89 -6.51
CA LEU A 350 -36.82 31.03 -7.48
C LEU A 350 -37.38 29.69 -7.98
N LEU A 351 -36.54 28.63 -8.02
CA LEU A 351 -36.97 27.31 -8.49
C LEU A 351 -37.82 26.57 -7.43
N PHE A 352 -37.45 26.70 -6.14
CA PHE A 352 -38.20 26.05 -5.05
C PHE A 352 -39.56 26.70 -4.78
N THR A 353 -39.68 28.02 -4.99
CA THR A 353 -40.97 28.75 -4.86
C THR A 353 -41.92 28.44 -6.02
N ARG A 354 -41.42 28.17 -7.23
CA ARG A 354 -42.26 27.79 -8.39
C ARG A 354 -42.73 26.33 -8.38
N LEU A 355 -42.05 25.44 -7.66
CA LEU A 355 -42.37 24.00 -7.63
C LEU A 355 -43.21 23.56 -6.42
N ASN A 356 -43.59 24.49 -5.52
CA ASN A 356 -44.41 24.19 -4.32
C ASN A 356 -43.84 23.05 -3.43
N LEU A 357 -42.52 22.88 -3.38
CA LEU A 357 -41.84 21.83 -2.62
C LEU A 357 -41.42 22.25 -1.20
N LEU A 358 -41.90 23.39 -0.69
CA LEU A 358 -41.67 23.83 0.68
C LEU A 358 -42.92 23.55 1.55
N PRO A 359 -42.78 22.97 2.76
CA PRO A 359 -43.90 22.85 3.69
C PRO A 359 -44.42 24.24 4.06
N LYS A 360 -45.76 24.39 4.14
CA LYS A 360 -46.50 25.66 4.27
C LYS A 360 -46.03 26.59 5.40
N GLY A 361 -45.31 26.08 6.40
CA GLY A 361 -44.73 26.87 7.49
C GLY A 361 -43.52 27.75 7.11
N VAL A 362 -42.79 27.42 6.04
CA VAL A 362 -41.57 28.17 5.64
C VAL A 362 -41.88 29.35 4.72
N GLN A 363 -43.01 29.32 4.00
CA GLN A 363 -43.43 30.40 3.10
C GLN A 363 -43.73 31.72 3.83
N LYS A 364 -44.12 31.67 5.12
CA LYS A 364 -44.39 32.89 5.92
C LYS A 364 -43.13 33.63 6.38
N ALA A 365 -41.97 32.99 6.40
CA ALA A 365 -40.72 33.61 6.84
C ALA A 365 -40.03 34.41 5.71
N THR A 366 -40.34 34.12 4.44
CA THR A 366 -39.68 34.75 3.28
C THR A 366 -40.29 36.09 2.89
N THR A 367 -41.49 36.44 3.38
CA THR A 367 -42.15 37.73 3.09
C THR A 367 -41.74 38.85 4.06
N MET A 368 -41.04 38.55 5.16
CA MET A 368 -40.76 39.50 6.26
C MET A 368 -39.34 40.10 6.26
N ILE A 369 -38.47 39.73 5.32
CA ILE A 369 -37.11 40.31 5.24
C ILE A 369 -36.99 41.05 3.91
N GLY A 370 -37.46 42.30 3.93
CA GLY A 370 -37.31 43.25 2.84
C GLY A 370 -36.01 44.06 2.96
N ILE A 371 -35.48 44.39 1.77
CA ILE A 371 -34.69 45.57 1.40
C ILE A 371 -33.17 45.50 1.67
N PRO A 372 -32.30 46.05 0.79
CA PRO A 372 -32.44 46.43 -0.63
C PRO A 372 -31.70 45.50 -1.61
#